data_AF-A0A9D6TRJ2-F1
#
_entry.id   AF-A0A9D6TRJ2-F1
#
_cell.length_a   1.000
_cell.length_b   1.000
_cell.length_c   1.000
_cell.angle_alpha   90.00
_cell.angle_beta   90.00
_cell.angle_gamma   90.00
#
_symmetry.space_group_name_H-M   'P 1'
#
loop_
_entity.id
_entity.type
_entity.pdbx_description
1 polymer ?
#
loop_
_entity_poly.entity_id
_entity_poly.type
_entity_poly.pdbx_seq_one_letter_code
_entity_poly.pdbx_strand_id
1 'polypeptide(L)'
;MIQLLLGALALAAAASPASAAEYRLQVVSVLDDAFRSFMRPGEAADGATGPGLARLEASLDTGDFPKAVLLYDRHLQAAAESTARAYGGVPVRADVKAGGETPQLWDEVRWEGTPGEQSVWVVATHARRRGELYRVALKGAGPIRHYVPYSVSNGRTRLRVASFPLNFLWSHAEDADFWPKRLAPVVDLGAGIAVIVGANTAFLDADQAYIVVVHGSQPATSKAVFGWRDRHLDRESPGDGFFRINRRW
;
A
#
# COMPACT_ATOMS: atom_id res chain seq x y z
N MET A 1 15.22 63.01 -33.20
CA MET A 1 16.05 61.83 -32.89
C MET A 1 15.55 61.26 -31.57
N ILE A 2 14.71 60.21 -31.56
CA ILE A 2 15.09 58.76 -31.52
C ILE A 2 15.65 58.45 -30.11
N GLN A 3 15.19 57.53 -29.25
CA GLN A 3 14.36 56.31 -29.26
C GLN A 3 13.99 56.00 -27.77
N LEU A 4 12.74 55.61 -27.43
CA LEU A 4 12.30 54.21 -27.19
C LEU A 4 13.02 53.44 -26.06
N LEU A 5 12.28 53.09 -24.99
CA LEU A 5 12.44 51.87 -24.17
C LEU A 5 11.10 51.62 -23.45
N LEU A 6 10.20 50.78 -24.00
CA LEU A 6 10.06 49.35 -23.64
C LEU A 6 9.90 49.19 -22.12
N GLY A 7 8.70 49.00 -21.57
CA GLY A 7 7.77 47.92 -21.90
C GLY A 7 7.93 46.79 -20.87
N ALA A 8 7.55 47.04 -19.62
CA ALA A 8 7.55 46.01 -18.57
C ALA A 8 6.20 45.27 -18.58
N LEU A 9 6.09 44.25 -19.44
CA LEU A 9 4.98 43.30 -19.40
C LEU A 9 5.25 42.32 -18.25
N ALA A 10 4.63 42.55 -17.09
CA ALA A 10 4.67 41.61 -15.99
C ALA A 10 3.93 40.33 -16.40
N LEU A 11 4.68 39.25 -16.66
CA LEU A 11 4.12 37.89 -16.69
C LEU A 11 3.70 37.53 -15.27
N ALA A 12 2.49 37.92 -14.88
CA ALA A 12 1.78 37.25 -13.81
C ALA A 12 1.41 35.87 -14.34
N ALA A 13 2.26 34.88 -14.05
CA ALA A 13 1.87 33.48 -14.12
C ALA A 13 0.75 33.29 -13.09
N ALA A 14 -0.49 33.48 -13.52
CA ALA A 14 -1.66 33.08 -12.76
C ALA A 14 -1.54 31.56 -12.61
N ALA A 15 -1.05 31.12 -11.45
CA ALA A 15 -1.22 29.74 -11.02
C ALA A 15 -2.74 29.52 -11.00
N SER A 16 -3.26 28.82 -12.00
CA SER A 16 -4.65 28.39 -11.98
C SER A 16 -4.89 27.70 -10.65
N PRO A 17 -5.94 28.06 -9.88
CA PRO A 17 -6.28 27.31 -8.68
C PRO A 17 -6.44 25.87 -9.14
N ALA A 18 -5.61 24.97 -8.58
CA ALA A 18 -5.63 23.57 -8.95
C ALA A 18 -7.05 23.06 -8.69
N SER A 19 -7.81 22.86 -9.76
CA SER A 19 -9.17 22.37 -9.65
C SER A 19 -9.11 21.00 -9.00
N ALA A 20 -10.07 20.71 -8.12
CA ALA A 20 -10.25 19.36 -7.61
C ALA A 20 -10.31 18.38 -8.79
N ALA A 21 -9.58 17.28 -8.67
CA ALA A 21 -9.49 16.23 -9.67
C ALA A 21 -10.02 14.91 -9.09
N GLU A 22 -10.74 14.14 -9.92
CA GLU A 22 -11.17 12.79 -9.54
C GLU A 22 -9.96 11.84 -9.52
N TYR A 23 -9.68 11.26 -8.36
CA TYR A 23 -8.73 10.17 -8.20
C TYR A 23 -9.47 8.86 -7.97
N ARG A 24 -8.81 7.75 -8.31
CA ARG A 24 -9.34 6.41 -8.12
C ARG A 24 -8.30 5.51 -7.46
N LEU A 25 -8.78 4.67 -6.55
CA LEU A 25 -7.99 3.60 -5.95
C LEU A 25 -8.74 2.28 -6.12
N GLN A 26 -8.04 1.27 -6.63
CA GLN A 26 -8.53 -0.10 -6.77
C GLN A 26 -7.67 -1.04 -5.93
N VAL A 27 -8.29 -1.83 -5.06
CA VAL A 27 -7.58 -2.71 -4.14
C VAL A 27 -8.18 -4.10 -4.17
N VAL A 28 -7.34 -5.13 -4.06
CA VAL A 28 -7.80 -6.51 -3.94
C VAL A 28 -6.89 -7.29 -3.00
N SER A 29 -7.51 -8.11 -2.15
CA SER A 29 -6.82 -9.03 -1.24
C SER A 29 -6.95 -10.47 -1.74
N VAL A 30 -5.84 -11.16 -1.91
CA VAL A 30 -5.76 -12.54 -2.43
C VAL A 30 -4.88 -13.41 -1.53
N LEU A 31 -5.02 -14.74 -1.66
CA LEU A 31 -4.03 -15.68 -1.12
C LEU A 31 -2.68 -15.51 -1.83
N ASP A 32 -1.57 -15.53 -1.09
CA ASP A 32 -0.20 -15.33 -1.60
C ASP A 32 0.17 -16.35 -2.68
N ASP A 33 -0.26 -17.61 -2.56
CA ASP A 33 0.00 -18.62 -3.59
C ASP A 33 -0.62 -18.24 -4.95
N ALA A 34 -1.81 -17.64 -4.93
CA ALA A 34 -2.44 -17.15 -6.15
C ALA A 34 -1.68 -15.95 -6.73
N PHE A 35 -1.24 -15.01 -5.89
CA PHE A 35 -0.38 -13.91 -6.31
C PHE A 35 0.90 -14.45 -6.98
N ARG A 36 1.62 -15.33 -6.29
CA ARG A 36 2.90 -15.89 -6.71
C ARG A 36 2.79 -16.70 -8.00
N SER A 37 1.65 -17.32 -8.27
CA SER A 37 1.42 -18.09 -9.51
C SER A 37 1.57 -17.27 -10.79
N PHE A 38 1.42 -15.94 -10.71
CA PHE A 38 1.63 -15.04 -11.83
C PHE A 38 3.10 -14.62 -12.01
N MET A 39 3.92 -14.71 -10.97
CA MET A 39 5.30 -14.25 -10.99
C MET A 39 6.17 -15.11 -11.90
N ARG A 40 7.00 -14.46 -12.70
CA ARG A 40 8.06 -15.12 -13.48
C ARG A 40 9.43 -15.02 -12.78
N PRO A 41 10.43 -15.82 -13.21
CA PRO A 41 11.81 -15.66 -12.73
C PRO A 41 12.27 -14.20 -12.85
N GLY A 42 12.83 -13.65 -11.77
CA GLY A 42 13.27 -12.25 -11.70
C GLY A 42 12.20 -11.24 -11.28
N GLU A 43 10.90 -11.58 -11.31
CA GLU A 43 9.82 -10.68 -10.90
C GLU A 43 9.52 -10.72 -9.39
N ALA A 44 10.15 -11.65 -8.66
CA ALA A 44 10.00 -11.76 -7.22
C ALA A 44 10.90 -10.80 -6.41
N ALA A 45 11.82 -10.10 -7.08
CA ALA A 45 12.66 -9.09 -6.43
C ALA A 45 11.83 -7.87 -6.02
N ASP A 46 12.29 -7.16 -4.99
CA ASP A 46 11.63 -5.93 -4.53
C ASP A 46 11.77 -4.81 -5.58
N GLY A 47 10.67 -4.12 -5.86
CA GLY A 47 10.56 -3.11 -6.92
C GLY A 47 10.52 -3.67 -8.35
N ALA A 48 10.53 -4.99 -8.54
CA ALA A 48 10.53 -5.61 -9.86
C ALA A 48 9.19 -5.40 -10.58
N THR A 49 9.28 -5.30 -11.91
CA THR A 49 8.13 -5.25 -12.84
C THR A 49 8.34 -6.31 -13.91
N GLY A 50 7.26 -6.79 -14.54
CA GLY A 50 7.38 -7.72 -15.65
C GLY A 50 6.04 -8.23 -16.19
N PRO A 51 6.07 -9.04 -17.26
CA PRO A 51 4.88 -9.56 -17.91
C PRO A 51 4.01 -10.45 -17.02
N GLY A 52 4.56 -11.09 -15.98
CA GLY A 52 3.75 -11.84 -15.01
C GLY A 52 2.86 -10.93 -14.18
N LEU A 53 3.42 -9.84 -13.63
CA LEU A 53 2.64 -8.82 -12.91
C LEU A 53 1.66 -8.07 -13.82
N ALA A 54 2.01 -7.79 -15.07
CA ALA A 54 1.08 -7.22 -16.05
C ALA A 54 -0.10 -8.16 -16.32
N ARG A 55 0.13 -9.47 -16.39
CA ARG A 55 -0.93 -10.48 -16.53
C ARG A 55 -1.79 -10.57 -15.28
N LEU A 56 -1.21 -10.46 -14.09
CA LEU A 56 -1.95 -10.40 -12.83
C LEU A 56 -2.92 -9.22 -12.83
N GLU A 57 -2.43 -8.02 -13.17
CA GLU A 57 -3.27 -6.83 -13.30
C GLU A 57 -4.40 -7.04 -14.33
N ALA A 58 -4.06 -7.51 -15.53
CA ALA A 58 -5.05 -7.73 -16.59
C ALA A 58 -6.11 -8.75 -16.18
N SER A 59 -5.73 -9.86 -15.54
CA SER A 59 -6.66 -10.89 -15.06
C SER A 59 -7.65 -10.36 -14.02
N LEU A 60 -7.23 -9.40 -13.19
CA LEU A 60 -8.11 -8.75 -12.22
C LEU A 60 -9.02 -7.73 -12.89
N ASP A 61 -8.51 -7.00 -13.90
CA ASP A 61 -9.28 -6.02 -14.68
C ASP A 61 -10.38 -6.66 -15.54
N THR A 62 -10.11 -7.85 -16.12
CA THR A 62 -11.09 -8.57 -16.96
C THR A 62 -12.05 -9.44 -16.16
N GLY A 63 -11.78 -9.67 -14.87
CA GLY A 63 -12.55 -10.57 -14.02
C GLY A 63 -12.22 -12.06 -14.19
N ASP A 64 -11.15 -12.38 -14.92
CA ASP A 64 -10.70 -13.77 -15.16
C ASP A 64 -9.92 -14.37 -13.98
N PHE A 65 -9.57 -13.55 -12.97
CA PHE A 65 -8.84 -14.01 -11.80
C PHE A 65 -9.71 -14.95 -10.93
N PRO A 66 -9.18 -16.08 -10.42
CA PRO A 66 -10.01 -17.06 -9.70
C PRO A 66 -10.64 -16.46 -8.43
N LYS A 67 -11.96 -16.51 -8.32
CA LYS A 67 -12.69 -15.93 -7.18
C LYS A 67 -12.44 -16.67 -5.85
N ALA A 68 -12.16 -17.97 -5.90
CA ALA A 68 -11.96 -18.82 -4.72
C ALA A 68 -10.73 -18.43 -3.86
N VAL A 69 -9.81 -17.64 -4.41
CA VAL A 69 -8.59 -17.19 -3.73
C VAL A 69 -8.65 -15.71 -3.34
N LEU A 70 -9.79 -15.05 -3.52
CA LEU A 70 -10.05 -13.70 -3.02
C LEU A 70 -10.39 -13.73 -1.53
N LEU A 71 -9.95 -12.71 -0.80
CA LEU A 71 -10.20 -12.54 0.63
C LEU A 71 -11.23 -11.44 0.87
N TYR A 72 -12.50 -11.86 0.94
CA TYR A 72 -13.69 -11.02 1.10
C TYR A 72 -13.90 -10.46 2.52
N ASP A 73 -13.01 -10.78 3.46
CA ASP A 73 -13.07 -10.30 4.86
C ASP A 73 -12.13 -9.11 5.11
N ARG A 74 -11.48 -8.61 4.05
CA ARG A 74 -10.45 -7.56 4.06
C ARG A 74 -10.75 -6.52 2.97
N HIS A 75 -11.81 -5.75 3.20
CA HIS A 75 -12.22 -4.70 2.27
C HIS A 75 -11.48 -3.39 2.50
N LEU A 76 -11.36 -2.62 1.43
CA LEU A 76 -10.89 -1.24 1.46
C LEU A 76 -11.85 -0.35 2.26
N GLN A 77 -11.29 0.56 3.05
CA GLN A 77 -12.01 1.51 3.87
C GLN A 77 -11.33 2.88 3.83
N ALA A 78 -12.12 3.95 3.94
CA ALA A 78 -11.56 5.26 4.24
C ALA A 78 -10.91 5.24 5.62
N ALA A 79 -9.72 5.82 5.76
CA ALA A 79 -9.12 6.00 7.07
C ALA A 79 -9.99 6.94 7.92
N ALA A 80 -10.06 6.66 9.23
CA ALA A 80 -10.64 7.61 10.18
C ALA A 80 -9.90 8.95 10.09
N GLU A 81 -10.60 10.06 10.35
CA GLU A 81 -10.04 11.41 10.21
C GLU A 81 -8.74 11.62 11.00
N SER A 82 -8.66 11.09 12.23
CA SER A 82 -7.44 11.12 13.04
C SER A 82 -6.28 10.37 12.37
N THR A 83 -6.54 9.17 11.86
CA THR A 83 -5.55 8.35 11.14
C THR A 83 -5.08 9.05 9.86
N ALA A 84 -6.00 9.61 9.07
CA ALA A 84 -5.64 10.34 7.86
C ALA A 84 -4.65 11.48 8.16
N ARG A 85 -4.96 12.31 9.17
CA ARG A 85 -4.09 13.42 9.59
C ARG A 85 -2.75 12.95 10.14
N ALA A 86 -2.75 11.92 10.97
CA ALA A 86 -1.55 11.35 11.57
C ALA A 86 -0.57 10.78 10.54
N TYR A 87 -1.08 10.37 9.38
CA TYR A 87 -0.34 9.83 8.25
C TYR A 87 -0.13 10.88 7.16
N GLY A 88 -0.22 12.17 7.52
CA GLY A 88 0.08 13.30 6.64
C GLY A 88 -0.94 13.54 5.54
N GLY A 89 -2.11 12.89 5.58
CA GLY A 89 -3.16 12.99 4.59
C GLY A 89 -4.38 13.80 5.02
N VAL A 90 -5.21 14.09 4.03
CA VAL A 90 -6.52 14.73 4.22
C VAL A 90 -7.60 13.67 4.42
N PRO A 91 -8.56 13.89 5.34
CA PRO A 91 -9.70 12.99 5.48
C PRO A 91 -10.54 12.98 4.20
N VAL A 92 -10.77 11.80 3.64
CA VAL A 92 -11.63 11.61 2.48
C VAL A 92 -12.89 10.86 2.90
N ARG A 93 -14.06 11.39 2.55
CA ARG A 93 -15.34 10.70 2.68
C ARG A 93 -15.81 10.32 1.29
N ALA A 94 -15.68 9.03 0.96
CA ALA A 94 -16.13 8.49 -0.31
C ALA A 94 -16.66 7.07 -0.11
N ASP A 95 -17.61 6.68 -0.94
CA ASP A 95 -18.19 5.35 -0.90
C ASP A 95 -17.24 4.35 -1.56
N VAL A 96 -16.82 3.35 -0.78
CA VAL A 96 -16.06 2.21 -1.29
C VAL A 96 -17.04 1.19 -1.84
N LYS A 97 -16.90 0.85 -3.12
CA LYS A 97 -17.62 -0.25 -3.75
C LYS A 97 -16.82 -1.53 -3.55
N ALA A 98 -17.33 -2.44 -2.73
CA ALA A 98 -16.71 -3.74 -2.51
C ALA A 98 -16.72 -4.58 -3.80
N GLY A 99 -15.60 -5.24 -4.09
CA GLY A 99 -15.41 -6.11 -5.24
C GLY A 99 -15.78 -7.57 -4.95
N GLY A 100 -15.75 -8.38 -6.01
CA GLY A 100 -15.74 -9.84 -5.97
C GLY A 100 -17.12 -10.53 -6.02
N GLU A 101 -18.22 -9.84 -5.71
CA GLU A 101 -19.59 -10.35 -5.90
C GLU A 101 -20.05 -10.25 -7.37
N THR A 102 -19.64 -9.19 -8.06
CA THR A 102 -19.92 -8.92 -9.48
C THR A 102 -18.74 -9.40 -10.35
N PRO A 103 -18.75 -9.26 -11.69
CA PRO A 103 -17.52 -9.45 -12.49
C PRO A 103 -16.38 -8.49 -12.09
N GLN A 104 -16.68 -7.40 -11.38
CA GLN A 104 -15.66 -6.50 -10.83
C GLN A 104 -14.99 -7.16 -9.61
N LEU A 105 -13.68 -7.42 -9.66
CA LEU A 105 -12.95 -8.06 -8.56
C LEU A 105 -12.31 -7.07 -7.58
N TRP A 106 -12.08 -5.84 -8.03
CA TRP A 106 -11.49 -4.77 -7.23
C TRP A 106 -12.51 -4.16 -6.26
N ASP A 107 -12.10 -3.94 -5.02
CA ASP A 107 -12.67 -2.86 -4.22
C ASP A 107 -12.27 -1.54 -4.90
N GLU A 108 -13.25 -0.69 -5.21
CA GLU A 108 -13.01 0.57 -5.89
C GLU A 108 -13.55 1.74 -5.07
N VAL A 109 -12.74 2.80 -4.98
CA VAL A 109 -13.17 4.10 -4.48
C VAL A 109 -12.74 5.20 -5.44
N ARG A 110 -13.59 6.21 -5.56
CA ARG A 110 -13.33 7.44 -6.32
C ARG A 110 -13.59 8.64 -5.42
N TRP A 111 -12.74 9.65 -5.50
CA TRP A 111 -12.88 10.86 -4.70
C TRP A 111 -12.30 12.06 -5.43
N GLU A 112 -12.80 13.24 -5.08
CA GLU A 112 -12.22 14.52 -5.50
C GLU A 112 -11.10 14.90 -4.52
N GLY A 113 -9.94 15.28 -5.04
CA GLY A 113 -8.82 15.74 -4.22
C GLY A 113 -8.11 16.95 -4.83
N THR A 114 -7.35 17.67 -3.99
CA THR A 114 -6.52 18.78 -4.48
C THR A 114 -5.11 18.26 -4.78
N PRO A 115 -4.52 18.59 -5.95
CA PRO A 115 -3.15 18.24 -6.26
C PRO A 115 -2.15 18.69 -5.17
N GLY A 116 -1.23 17.80 -4.80
CA GLY A 116 -0.24 18.01 -3.74
C GLY A 116 -0.68 17.53 -2.35
N GLU A 117 -1.97 17.25 -2.14
CA GLU A 117 -2.45 16.55 -0.95
C GLU A 117 -2.19 15.03 -1.07
N GLN A 118 -2.45 14.30 0.00
CA GLN A 118 -2.47 12.84 -0.01
C GLN A 118 -3.68 12.32 0.76
N SER A 119 -4.20 11.15 0.37
CA SER A 119 -5.27 10.45 1.07
C SER A 119 -4.75 9.16 1.68
N VAL A 120 -5.44 8.68 2.72
CA VAL A 120 -5.08 7.47 3.45
C VAL A 120 -6.27 6.53 3.46
N TRP A 121 -6.01 5.28 3.10
CA TRP A 121 -7.00 4.21 3.05
C TRP A 121 -6.52 3.02 3.86
N VAL A 122 -7.44 2.22 4.37
CA VAL A 122 -7.12 1.10 5.25
C VAL A 122 -7.69 -0.19 4.67
N VAL A 123 -6.90 -1.25 4.69
CA VAL A 123 -7.38 -2.62 4.57
C VAL A 123 -7.06 -3.34 5.88
N ALA A 124 -8.10 -3.74 6.60
CA ALA A 124 -8.01 -4.47 7.85
C ALA A 124 -9.02 -5.62 7.85
N THR A 125 -8.75 -6.67 8.64
CA THR A 125 -9.71 -7.76 8.81
C THR A 125 -10.87 -7.35 9.69
N HIS A 126 -12.10 -7.67 9.28
CA HIS A 126 -13.30 -7.47 10.09
C HIS A 126 -13.52 -8.53 11.19
N ALA A 127 -12.78 -9.64 11.14
CA ALA A 127 -12.87 -10.73 12.10
C ALA A 127 -11.47 -11.14 12.58
N ARG A 128 -11.38 -11.82 13.73
CA ARG A 128 -10.14 -12.47 14.18
C ARG A 128 -9.77 -13.58 13.21
N ARG A 129 -8.95 -13.24 12.23
CA ARG A 129 -8.44 -14.10 11.18
C ARG A 129 -6.94 -13.92 11.15
N ARG A 130 -6.21 -15.02 11.14
CA ARG A 130 -4.77 -14.99 10.90
C ARG A 130 -4.51 -14.51 9.48
N GLY A 131 -3.41 -13.82 9.30
CA GLY A 131 -2.98 -13.38 7.98
C GLY A 131 -1.79 -12.46 8.10
N GLU A 132 -0.70 -12.87 7.49
CA GLU A 132 0.45 -11.99 7.28
C GLU A 132 0.35 -11.39 5.88
N LEU A 133 0.47 -10.07 5.78
CA LEU A 133 0.61 -9.42 4.49
C LEU A 133 2.04 -9.64 4.00
N TYR A 134 2.21 -10.51 3.01
CA TYR A 134 3.53 -11.01 2.62
C TYR A 134 4.05 -10.39 1.33
N ARG A 135 3.15 -10.10 0.39
CA ARG A 135 3.50 -9.47 -0.90
C ARG A 135 2.53 -8.39 -1.26
N VAL A 136 3.04 -7.38 -1.94
CA VAL A 136 2.24 -6.27 -2.43
C VAL A 136 2.62 -5.98 -3.87
N ALA A 137 1.64 -5.85 -4.76
CA ALA A 137 1.85 -5.24 -6.07
C ALA A 137 1.24 -3.84 -6.06
N LEU A 138 2.00 -2.81 -6.41
CA LEU A 138 1.52 -1.44 -6.47
C LEU A 138 1.64 -0.87 -7.88
N LYS A 139 0.59 -0.16 -8.29
CA LYS A 139 0.58 0.68 -9.48
C LYS A 139 0.21 2.09 -9.07
N GLY A 140 1.14 3.01 -9.24
CA GLY A 140 0.88 4.45 -9.21
C GLY A 140 1.26 5.02 -10.57
N ALA A 141 2.25 5.91 -10.60
CA ALA A 141 2.90 6.31 -11.84
C ALA A 141 3.74 5.15 -12.43
N GLY A 142 3.40 4.71 -13.64
CA GLY A 142 4.12 3.67 -14.38
C GLY A 142 3.54 2.26 -14.23
N PRO A 143 4.32 1.20 -14.55
CA PRO A 143 3.84 -0.17 -14.49
C PRO A 143 3.67 -0.66 -13.05
N ILE A 144 2.85 -1.69 -12.88
CA ILE A 144 2.69 -2.39 -11.61
C ILE A 144 4.01 -3.04 -11.18
N ARG A 145 4.40 -2.87 -9.92
CA ARG A 145 5.65 -3.39 -9.33
C ARG A 145 5.38 -4.20 -8.09
N HIS A 146 6.13 -5.28 -7.92
CA HIS A 146 6.09 -6.13 -6.73
C HIS A 146 7.00 -5.57 -5.63
N TYR A 147 6.54 -5.67 -4.39
CA TYR A 147 7.27 -5.29 -3.19
C TYR A 147 7.03 -6.30 -2.06
N VAL A 148 8.02 -6.42 -1.18
CA VAL A 148 7.93 -7.17 0.08
C VAL A 148 7.86 -6.16 1.23
N PRO A 149 6.96 -6.34 2.22
CA PRO A 149 6.94 -5.48 3.41
C PRO A 149 8.22 -5.66 4.24
N TYR A 150 9.14 -4.70 4.15
CA TYR A 150 10.37 -4.72 4.94
C TYR A 150 10.20 -3.92 6.23
N SER A 151 10.68 -4.49 7.34
CA SER A 151 10.79 -3.74 8.59
C SER A 151 11.77 -2.58 8.41
N VAL A 152 11.37 -1.40 8.86
CA VAL A 152 12.21 -0.21 8.79
C VAL A 152 13.39 -0.37 9.76
N SER A 153 14.60 -0.50 9.22
CA SER A 153 15.84 -0.43 10.00
C SER A 153 16.60 0.84 9.65
N ASN A 154 16.95 1.62 10.68
CA ASN A 154 17.84 2.78 10.68
C ASN A 154 17.96 3.56 9.35
N GLY A 155 16.86 4.19 8.92
CA GLY A 155 16.78 5.47 8.19
C GLY A 155 17.51 5.65 6.86
N ARG A 156 18.18 4.64 6.29
CA ARG A 156 18.99 4.81 5.07
C ARG A 156 18.23 4.57 3.77
N THR A 157 17.15 3.81 3.79
CA THR A 157 16.39 3.44 2.59
C THR A 157 14.92 3.76 2.79
N ARG A 158 14.35 4.55 1.88
CA ARG A 158 12.91 4.73 1.80
C ARG A 158 12.29 3.53 1.11
N LEU A 159 11.21 3.01 1.67
CA LEU A 159 10.52 1.80 1.23
C LEU A 159 9.16 2.17 0.67
N ARG A 160 8.81 1.59 -0.47
CA ARG A 160 7.46 1.71 -1.03
C ARG A 160 6.44 0.97 -0.17
N VAL A 161 6.86 -0.13 0.43
CA VAL A 161 6.07 -0.94 1.36
C VAL A 161 6.87 -1.11 2.64
N ALA A 162 6.56 -0.28 3.63
CA ALA A 162 7.26 -0.25 4.92
C ALA A 162 6.46 -1.01 5.97
N SER A 163 7.10 -1.86 6.75
CA SER A 163 6.46 -2.62 7.83
C SER A 163 6.85 -2.07 9.20
N PHE A 164 5.86 -1.87 10.06
CA PHE A 164 5.99 -1.41 11.44
C PHE A 164 5.14 -2.29 12.37
N PRO A 165 5.54 -2.48 13.63
CA PRO A 165 4.66 -3.06 14.62
C PRO A 165 3.35 -2.27 14.73
N LEU A 166 2.19 -2.96 14.66
CA LEU A 166 0.88 -2.30 14.68
C LEU A 166 0.65 -1.48 15.96
N ASN A 167 1.13 -1.98 17.11
CA ASN A 167 1.08 -1.26 18.38
C ASN A 167 1.92 0.03 18.36
N PHE A 168 3.05 0.05 17.66
CA PHE A 168 3.85 1.27 17.47
C PHE A 168 3.06 2.31 16.68
N LEU A 169 2.40 1.89 15.59
CA LEU A 169 1.57 2.78 14.77
C LEU A 169 0.41 3.38 15.57
N TRP A 170 -0.28 2.57 16.37
CA TRP A 170 -1.40 3.07 17.20
C TRP A 170 -0.95 3.99 18.32
N SER A 171 0.17 3.67 18.98
CA SER A 171 0.65 4.45 20.14
C SER A 171 1.09 5.87 19.77
N HIS A 172 1.44 6.11 18.51
CA HIS A 172 1.91 7.41 18.01
C HIS A 172 0.94 8.06 17.02
N ALA A 173 -0.24 7.47 16.79
CA ALA A 173 -1.22 8.00 15.85
C ALA A 173 -1.80 9.36 16.28
N GLU A 174 -1.61 9.76 17.53
CA GLU A 174 -2.03 11.08 18.03
C GLU A 174 -0.89 12.10 18.08
N ASP A 175 0.36 11.67 17.82
CA ASP A 175 1.51 12.56 17.85
C ASP A 175 1.50 13.48 16.63
N ALA A 176 1.50 14.79 16.88
CA ALA A 176 1.46 15.80 15.82
C ALA A 176 2.66 15.72 14.85
N ASP A 177 3.78 15.13 15.27
CA ASP A 177 5.00 14.98 14.48
C ASP A 177 5.21 13.55 13.96
N PHE A 178 4.24 12.65 14.11
CA PHE A 178 4.36 11.24 13.73
C PHE A 178 4.72 11.07 12.25
N TRP A 179 3.94 11.66 11.36
CA TRP A 179 4.24 11.63 9.93
C TRP A 179 5.62 12.23 9.60
N PRO A 180 5.89 13.53 9.86
CA PRO A 180 7.12 14.16 9.40
C PRO A 180 8.39 13.57 10.03
N LYS A 181 8.34 13.05 11.27
CA LYS A 181 9.54 12.52 11.95
C LYS A 181 9.71 11.01 11.86
N ARG A 182 8.63 10.23 11.74
CA ARG A 182 8.69 8.75 11.84
C ARG A 182 8.38 8.05 10.53
N LEU A 183 7.37 8.49 9.78
CA LEU A 183 6.90 7.80 8.58
C LEU A 183 7.46 8.38 7.29
N ALA A 184 7.32 9.70 7.08
CA ALA A 184 7.76 10.38 5.86
C ALA A 184 9.25 10.12 5.49
N PRO A 185 10.20 10.07 6.46
CA PRO A 185 11.61 9.80 6.14
C PRO A 185 11.91 8.40 5.61
N VAL A 186 10.99 7.44 5.80
CA VAL A 186 11.22 6.02 5.48
C VAL A 186 10.20 5.45 4.50
N VAL A 187 9.12 6.17 4.21
CA VAL A 187 8.12 5.79 3.20
C VAL A 187 8.45 6.48 1.88
N ASP A 188 8.55 5.72 0.79
CA ASP A 188 8.76 6.24 -0.56
C ASP A 188 7.43 6.49 -1.28
N LEU A 189 7.09 7.76 -1.54
CA LEU A 189 5.91 8.20 -2.29
C LEU A 189 6.22 8.65 -3.74
N GLY A 190 7.44 8.44 -4.25
CA GLY A 190 7.88 8.90 -5.58
C GLY A 190 7.03 8.44 -6.78
N ALA A 191 6.30 7.34 -6.69
CA ALA A 191 5.36 6.85 -7.70
C ALA A 191 3.90 7.22 -7.39
N GLY A 192 3.65 8.07 -6.39
CA GLY A 192 2.30 8.53 -6.02
C GLY A 192 1.50 7.58 -5.12
N ILE A 193 2.03 6.40 -4.78
CA ILE A 193 1.41 5.46 -3.84
C ILE A 193 2.48 4.78 -2.98
N ALA A 194 2.15 4.49 -1.72
CA ALA A 194 2.92 3.64 -0.82
C ALA A 194 1.99 2.87 0.11
N VAL A 195 2.53 1.83 0.76
CA VAL A 195 1.80 1.06 1.77
C VAL A 195 2.63 0.99 3.05
N ILE A 196 1.97 1.24 4.17
CA ILE A 196 2.51 1.04 5.50
C ILE A 196 1.78 -0.18 6.07
N VAL A 197 2.53 -1.24 6.33
CA VAL A 197 1.99 -2.47 6.92
C VAL A 197 2.11 -2.36 8.43
N GLY A 198 0.98 -2.37 9.11
CA GLY A 198 0.90 -2.58 10.56
C GLY A 198 0.98 -4.07 10.85
N ALA A 199 2.21 -4.57 11.02
CA ALA A 199 2.48 -5.95 11.37
C ALA A 199 1.95 -6.23 12.77
N ASN A 200 0.91 -7.06 12.85
CA ASN A 200 0.35 -7.44 14.12
C ASN A 200 1.26 -8.48 14.76
N THR A 201 1.63 -8.34 16.03
CA THR A 201 2.40 -9.38 16.74
C THR A 201 1.50 -10.41 17.40
N ALA A 202 0.20 -10.12 17.55
CA ALA A 202 -0.78 -11.05 18.07
C ALA A 202 -1.08 -12.13 17.03
N PHE A 203 -0.95 -13.38 17.44
CA PHE A 203 -1.02 -14.54 16.55
C PHE A 203 -2.37 -14.75 15.84
N LEU A 204 -3.47 -14.36 16.49
CA LEU A 204 -4.83 -14.61 15.98
C LEU A 204 -5.35 -13.52 15.04
N ASP A 205 -4.61 -12.42 14.94
CA ASP A 205 -5.05 -11.21 14.28
C ASP A 205 -4.18 -10.97 13.05
N ALA A 206 -4.81 -10.55 11.96
CA ALA A 206 -4.08 -10.24 10.74
C ALA A 206 -3.35 -8.90 10.86
N ASP A 207 -2.40 -8.71 9.95
CA ASP A 207 -1.82 -7.41 9.69
C ASP A 207 -2.87 -6.42 9.13
N GLN A 208 -2.55 -5.13 9.22
CA GLN A 208 -3.31 -4.06 8.59
C GLN A 208 -2.46 -3.37 7.52
N ALA A 209 -3.07 -2.91 6.45
CA ALA A 209 -2.41 -2.11 5.42
C ALA A 209 -2.99 -0.70 5.39
N TYR A 210 -2.12 0.30 5.54
CA TYR A 210 -2.44 1.72 5.35
C TYR A 210 -1.88 2.15 3.99
N ILE A 211 -2.75 2.49 3.04
CA ILE A 211 -2.40 2.90 1.69
C ILE A 211 -2.37 4.42 1.64
N VAL A 212 -1.22 5.00 1.32
CA VAL A 212 -1.06 6.43 1.16
C VAL A 212 -0.99 6.75 -0.33
N VAL A 213 -1.89 7.60 -0.82
CA VAL A 213 -1.97 8.00 -2.23
C VAL A 213 -1.77 9.50 -2.35
N VAL A 214 -0.77 9.93 -3.11
CA VAL A 214 -0.51 11.34 -3.42
C VAL A 214 -1.39 11.78 -4.58
N HIS A 215 -2.03 12.93 -4.44
CA HIS A 215 -2.87 13.56 -5.44
C HIS A 215 -1.96 14.26 -6.47
N GLY A 216 -1.76 13.63 -7.63
CA GLY A 216 -1.00 14.22 -8.74
C GLY A 216 -1.74 15.39 -9.40
N SER A 217 -1.07 16.14 -10.27
CA SER A 217 -1.71 17.24 -11.03
C SER A 217 -2.77 16.79 -12.04
N GLN A 218 -2.86 15.49 -12.31
CA GLN A 218 -3.84 14.88 -13.20
C GLN A 218 -4.58 13.76 -12.48
N PRO A 219 -5.87 13.52 -12.83
CA PRO A 219 -6.60 12.32 -12.45
C PRO A 219 -5.78 11.05 -12.69
N ALA A 220 -5.77 10.14 -11.73
CA ALA A 220 -5.03 8.88 -11.83
C ALA A 220 -5.75 7.75 -11.12
N THR A 221 -5.60 6.54 -11.67
CA THR A 221 -5.99 5.29 -10.99
C THR A 221 -4.77 4.64 -10.39
N SER A 222 -4.73 4.57 -9.06
CA SER A 222 -3.76 3.77 -8.33
C SER A 222 -4.34 2.38 -8.06
N LYS A 223 -3.49 1.35 -8.05
CA LYS A 223 -3.91 -0.01 -7.73
C LYS A 223 -3.00 -0.67 -6.70
N ALA A 224 -3.58 -1.51 -5.85
CA ALA A 224 -2.86 -2.35 -4.90
C ALA A 224 -3.40 -3.79 -4.88
N VAL A 225 -2.53 -4.77 -5.09
CA VAL A 225 -2.83 -6.20 -4.90
C VAL A 225 -2.11 -6.67 -3.66
N PHE A 226 -2.84 -7.22 -2.69
CA PHE A 226 -2.30 -7.74 -1.44
C PHE A 226 -2.29 -9.26 -1.43
N GLY A 227 -1.09 -9.85 -1.37
CA GLY A 227 -0.87 -11.28 -1.18
C GLY A 227 -0.74 -11.62 0.30
N TRP A 228 -1.75 -12.30 0.83
CA TRP A 228 -1.82 -12.71 2.23
C TRP A 228 -1.51 -14.19 2.37
N ARG A 229 -0.69 -14.54 3.36
CA ARG A 229 -0.43 -15.94 3.74
C ARG A 229 -0.96 -16.23 5.13
N ASP A 230 -1.26 -17.49 5.41
CA ASP A 230 -1.49 -17.90 6.79
C ASP A 230 -0.21 -17.70 7.59
N ARG A 231 -0.36 -17.27 8.85
CA ARG A 231 0.78 -17.04 9.72
C ARG A 231 1.27 -18.38 10.25
N HIS A 232 2.41 -18.85 9.75
CA HIS A 232 3.01 -20.09 10.23
C HIS A 232 3.42 -19.98 11.70
N LEU A 233 3.15 -21.06 12.45
CA LEU A 233 3.79 -21.31 13.73
C LEU A 233 5.22 -21.76 13.45
N ASP A 234 6.22 -20.92 13.70
CA ASP A 234 7.51 -21.46 14.15
C ASP A 234 7.29 -21.97 15.59
N ARG A 235 6.63 -23.12 15.70
CA ARG A 235 6.75 -23.98 16.87
C ARG A 235 7.87 -24.96 16.56
N GLU A 236 9.10 -24.44 16.46
CA GLU A 236 10.20 -25.22 16.99
C GLU A 236 9.89 -25.39 18.49
N SER A 237 9.34 -26.55 18.83
CA SER A 237 9.35 -27.01 20.21
C SER A 237 10.80 -26.92 20.68
N PRO A 238 11.12 -26.23 21.80
CA PRO A 238 12.43 -26.36 22.40
C PRO A 238 12.55 -27.80 22.92
N GLY A 239 13.06 -28.70 22.09
CA GLY A 239 13.14 -30.11 22.43
C GLY A 239 13.19 -31.06 21.23
N ASP A 240 14.09 -30.85 20.28
CA ASP A 240 14.62 -31.96 19.47
C ASP A 240 16.11 -31.76 19.13
N GLY A 241 16.82 -31.06 20.01
CA GLY A 241 18.26 -31.20 20.14
C GLY A 241 18.59 -32.53 20.80
N PHE A 242 18.52 -33.63 20.05
CA PHE A 242 19.10 -34.90 20.50
C PHE A 242 20.61 -34.71 20.68
N PHE A 243 21.02 -34.49 21.93
CA PHE A 243 22.39 -34.70 22.38
C PHE A 243 22.80 -36.14 22.02
N ARG A 244 23.61 -36.30 20.98
CA ARG A 244 24.42 -37.51 20.80
C ARG A 244 25.49 -37.52 21.89
N ILE A 245 25.18 -38.14 23.02
CA ILE A 245 26.20 -38.52 24.00
C ILE A 245 26.96 -39.71 23.39
N ASN A 246 28.17 -39.43 22.91
CA ASN A 246 29.15 -40.43 22.53
C ASN A 246 29.64 -41.13 23.81
N ARG A 247 29.04 -42.26 24.20
CA ARG A 247 29.64 -43.16 25.19
C ARG A 247 30.54 -44.14 24.45
N ARG A 248 31.84 -43.84 24.45
CA ARG A 248 32.90 -44.84 24.28
C ARG A 248 33.04 -45.61 25.58
N TRP A 249 32.88 -46.92 25.52
CA TRP A 249 33.58 -47.90 26.33
C TRP A 249 34.02 -49.03 25.39
#